data_AF-A0A6A3VSL5-F1
#
_entry.id   AF-A0A6A3VSL5-F1
#
_cell.length_a   1.000
_cell.length_b   1.000
_cell.length_c   1.000
_cell.angle_alpha   90.00
_cell.angle_beta   90.00
_cell.angle_gamma   90.00
#
_symmetry.space_group_name_H-M   'P 1'
#
loop_
_entity.id
_entity.type
_entity.pdbx_description
1 polymer ?
#
loop_
_entity_poly.entity_id
_entity_poly.type
_entity_poly.pdbx_seq_one_letter_code
_entity_poly.pdbx_strand_id
1 'polypeptide(L)'
;MLHDTSDRQHLEELTNSLLYGVVNSVRAIPTMYGYAVIIFSHPTFGAFMPALSKLVIFSSAIHQLIAMATSICNALGDDVSPEAKVATTIVTIGVATASLGVCLVVMGRFKLAALASYLPMPVIGGYLAFIGVICLYAGLALSTGLVVNDFSSMLHVLSDAHNVLLCVPGFLGGATLLLVSQNFENPFALSTAIMVMPVVFFLVLAVGSVSLDEARDNGWVDPVVETASVTELLGLFDFDLVHWEQIPKQVVTWLGMVFIVAISSSLDVVAIEIDMGSKLDINHELKT
;
A
#
# COMPACT_ATOMS: atom_id res chain seq x y z
N MET A 1 -12.93 -25.56 -39.85
CA MET A 1 -11.83 -24.59 -40.01
C MET A 1 -12.09 -23.25 -39.30
N LEU A 2 -13.30 -22.68 -39.35
CA LEU A 2 -13.63 -21.43 -38.62
C LEU A 2 -13.87 -21.60 -37.10
N HIS A 3 -14.25 -22.80 -36.64
CA HIS A 3 -14.46 -23.09 -35.21
C HIS A 3 -13.13 -23.17 -34.42
N ASP A 4 -12.10 -23.76 -35.06
CA ASP A 4 -10.76 -24.00 -34.48
C ASP A 4 -9.97 -22.68 -34.27
N THR A 5 -10.22 -21.66 -35.11
CA THR A 5 -9.64 -20.32 -34.96
C THR A 5 -10.25 -19.52 -33.81
N SER A 6 -11.55 -19.68 -33.53
CA SER A 6 -12.22 -19.00 -32.41
C SER A 6 -11.80 -19.60 -31.07
N ASP A 7 -11.66 -20.92 -30.99
CA ASP A 7 -11.22 -21.61 -29.78
C ASP A 7 -9.77 -21.27 -29.44
N ARG A 8 -8.89 -21.18 -30.45
CA ARG A 8 -7.50 -20.69 -30.26
C ARG A 8 -7.43 -19.25 -29.76
N GLN A 9 -8.22 -18.35 -30.34
CA GLN A 9 -8.22 -16.95 -29.94
C GLN A 9 -8.70 -16.78 -28.49
N HIS A 10 -9.75 -17.51 -28.09
CA HIS A 10 -10.22 -17.48 -26.71
C HIS A 10 -9.19 -18.07 -25.72
N LEU A 11 -8.49 -19.13 -26.10
CA LEU A 11 -7.40 -19.70 -25.30
C LEU A 11 -6.21 -18.74 -25.16
N GLU A 12 -5.86 -18.01 -26.21
CA GLU A 12 -4.80 -16.98 -26.17
C GLU A 12 -5.19 -15.80 -25.26
N GLU A 13 -6.42 -15.30 -25.37
CA GLU A 13 -6.97 -14.26 -24.49
C GLU A 13 -6.99 -14.69 -23.02
N LEU A 14 -7.44 -15.93 -22.75
CA LEU A 14 -7.44 -16.50 -21.40
C LEU A 14 -6.02 -16.64 -20.86
N THR A 15 -5.08 -17.14 -21.68
CA THR A 15 -3.68 -17.32 -21.29
C THR A 15 -3.02 -15.98 -20.98
N ASN A 16 -3.23 -14.96 -21.81
CA ASN A 16 -2.73 -13.61 -21.57
C ASN A 16 -3.31 -13.01 -20.30
N SER A 17 -4.62 -13.13 -20.09
CA SER A 17 -5.29 -12.62 -18.88
C SER A 17 -4.76 -13.28 -17.62
N LEU A 18 -4.54 -14.60 -17.64
CA LEU A 18 -3.94 -15.34 -16.53
C LEU A 18 -2.49 -14.90 -16.27
N LEU A 19 -1.68 -14.72 -17.32
CA LEU A 19 -0.30 -14.25 -17.20
C LEU A 19 -0.22 -12.85 -16.59
N TYR A 20 -1.04 -11.91 -17.06
CA TYR A 20 -1.13 -10.56 -16.48
C TYR A 20 -1.64 -10.59 -15.03
N GLY A 21 -2.60 -11.46 -14.74
CA GLY A 21 -3.09 -11.69 -13.37
C GLY A 21 -1.97 -12.10 -12.43
N VAL A 22 -1.18 -13.12 -12.80
CA VAL A 22 -0.03 -13.59 -12.01
C VAL A 22 1.02 -12.49 -11.85
N VAL A 23 1.37 -11.80 -12.93
CA VAL A 23 2.32 -10.67 -12.94
C VAL A 23 1.91 -9.58 -11.95
N ASN A 24 0.62 -9.22 -11.95
CA ASN A 24 0.08 -8.20 -11.06
C ASN A 24 0.02 -8.68 -9.62
N SER A 25 -0.31 -9.96 -9.37
CA SER A 25 -0.27 -10.53 -8.01
C SER A 25 1.13 -10.51 -7.40
N VAL A 26 2.17 -10.82 -8.19
CA VAL A 26 3.58 -10.77 -7.74
C VAL A 26 3.98 -9.35 -7.31
N ARG A 27 3.50 -8.33 -8.02
CA ARG A 27 3.74 -6.92 -7.67
C ARG A 27 2.92 -6.47 -6.47
N ALA A 28 1.68 -6.92 -6.39
CA ALA A 28 0.75 -6.49 -5.37
C ALA A 28 1.28 -6.82 -3.98
N ILE A 29 1.80 -8.03 -3.73
CA ILE A 29 2.22 -8.47 -2.39
C ILE A 29 3.20 -7.49 -1.70
N PRO A 30 4.40 -7.19 -2.25
CA PRO A 30 5.33 -6.27 -1.60
C PRO A 30 4.77 -4.85 -1.51
N THR A 31 3.98 -4.43 -2.49
CA THR A 31 3.32 -3.12 -2.48
C THR A 31 2.26 -3.02 -1.38
N MET A 32 1.44 -4.05 -1.16
CA MET A 32 0.43 -4.08 -0.09
C MET A 32 1.10 -4.08 1.29
N TYR A 33 2.21 -4.81 1.46
CA TYR A 33 2.98 -4.78 2.70
C TYR A 33 3.57 -3.39 2.98
N GLY A 34 4.12 -2.73 1.95
CA GLY A 34 4.58 -1.35 2.07
C GLY A 34 3.46 -0.38 2.46
N TYR A 35 2.26 -0.53 1.90
CA TYR A 35 1.10 0.24 2.33
C TYR A 35 0.68 -0.04 3.78
N ALA A 36 0.74 -1.30 4.23
CA ALA A 36 0.44 -1.63 5.62
C ALA A 36 1.35 -0.87 6.60
N VAL A 37 2.66 -0.80 6.31
CA VAL A 37 3.63 -0.04 7.12
C VAL A 37 3.35 1.46 7.08
N ILE A 38 2.87 2.01 5.96
CA ILE A 38 2.46 3.41 5.88
C ILE A 38 1.19 3.66 6.71
N ILE A 39 0.15 2.83 6.55
CA ILE A 39 -1.15 2.97 7.24
C ILE A 39 -0.97 2.87 8.75
N PHE A 40 -0.18 1.91 9.19
CA PHE A 40 -0.01 1.55 10.60
C PHE A 40 1.35 1.98 11.15
N SER A 41 1.85 3.13 10.72
CA SER A 41 3.15 3.67 11.16
C SER A 41 3.18 4.12 12.62
N HIS A 42 2.02 4.21 13.28
CA HIS A 42 1.94 4.58 14.69
C HIS A 42 2.46 3.43 15.58
N PRO A 43 3.34 3.68 16.57
CA PRO A 43 3.97 2.63 17.39
C PRO A 43 2.99 1.66 18.06
N THR A 44 1.79 2.12 18.40
CA THR A 44 0.70 1.28 18.95
C THR A 44 0.38 0.06 18.10
N PHE A 45 0.55 0.15 16.78
CA PHE A 45 0.24 -0.95 15.87
C PHE A 45 1.35 -1.98 15.76
N GLY A 46 2.55 -1.71 16.29
CA GLY A 46 3.74 -2.55 16.11
C GLY A 46 3.50 -4.04 16.42
N ALA A 47 2.86 -4.33 17.55
CA ALA A 47 2.56 -5.71 17.97
C ALA A 47 1.50 -6.41 17.08
N PHE A 48 0.65 -5.64 16.41
CA PHE A 48 -0.43 -6.13 15.56
C PHE A 48 -0.08 -6.14 14.08
N MET A 49 1.13 -5.67 13.70
CA MET A 49 1.55 -5.54 12.30
C MET A 49 1.37 -6.81 11.45
N PRO A 50 1.66 -8.03 11.94
CA PRO A 50 1.41 -9.24 11.15
C PRO A 50 -0.08 -9.44 10.81
N ALA A 51 -0.97 -9.15 11.76
CA ALA A 51 -2.41 -9.27 11.58
C ALA A 51 -2.96 -8.16 10.68
N LEU A 52 -2.54 -6.92 10.93
CA LEU A 52 -2.92 -5.74 10.15
C LEU A 52 -2.46 -5.85 8.69
N SER A 53 -1.23 -6.31 8.45
CA SER A 53 -0.71 -6.51 7.09
C SER A 53 -1.51 -7.57 6.32
N LYS A 54 -1.93 -8.65 6.99
CA LYS A 54 -2.84 -9.63 6.38
C LYS A 54 -4.18 -9.00 6.03
N LEU A 55 -4.77 -8.21 6.95
CA LEU A 55 -6.03 -7.53 6.72
C LEU A 55 -5.96 -6.60 5.50
N VAL A 56 -4.85 -5.88 5.35
CA VAL A 56 -4.54 -5.00 4.21
C VAL A 56 -4.42 -5.81 2.91
N ILE A 57 -3.69 -6.93 2.92
CA ILE A 57 -3.58 -7.82 1.75
C ILE A 57 -4.95 -8.42 1.36
N PHE A 58 -5.80 -8.74 2.33
CA PHE A 58 -7.17 -9.21 2.08
C PHE A 58 -8.12 -8.09 1.59
N SER A 59 -7.78 -6.83 1.85
CA SER A 59 -8.65 -5.68 1.58
C SER A 59 -7.90 -4.55 0.88
N SER A 60 -7.91 -4.59 -0.45
CA SER A 60 -7.30 -3.57 -1.31
C SER A 60 -7.92 -2.17 -1.16
N ALA A 61 -9.11 -2.05 -0.57
CA ALA A 61 -9.84 -0.79 -0.41
C ALA A 61 -9.42 0.04 0.83
N ILE A 62 -8.67 -0.55 1.78
CA ILE A 62 -8.31 0.12 3.05
C ILE A 62 -7.17 1.15 2.87
N HIS A 63 -6.46 1.08 1.75
CA HIS A 63 -5.17 1.76 1.57
C HIS A 63 -5.26 3.29 1.60
N GLN A 64 -6.39 3.85 1.19
CA GLN A 64 -6.54 5.29 1.07
C GLN A 64 -6.92 5.98 2.39
N LEU A 65 -6.98 5.24 3.50
CA LEU A 65 -7.41 5.74 4.82
C LEU A 65 -6.27 5.91 5.84
N ILE A 66 -5.03 5.98 5.36
CA ILE A 66 -3.78 6.18 6.13
C ILE A 66 -3.94 7.26 7.20
N ALA A 67 -4.46 8.43 6.81
CA ALA A 67 -4.55 9.60 7.67
C ALA A 67 -5.52 9.39 8.86
N MET A 68 -6.54 8.54 8.71
CA MET A 68 -7.48 8.25 9.81
C MET A 68 -6.85 7.40 10.89
N ALA A 69 -6.04 6.40 10.52
CA ALA A 69 -5.41 5.51 11.50
C ALA A 69 -4.57 6.31 12.50
N THR A 70 -3.66 7.14 11.99
CA THR A 70 -2.82 8.00 12.81
C THR A 70 -3.64 9.04 13.57
N SER A 71 -4.65 9.66 12.93
CA SER A 71 -5.49 10.67 13.59
C SER A 71 -6.30 10.10 14.75
N ILE A 72 -6.79 8.86 14.65
CA ILE A 72 -7.56 8.19 15.70
C ILE A 72 -6.65 7.87 16.88
N CYS A 73 -5.47 7.29 16.63
CA CYS A 73 -4.49 7.01 17.68
C CYS A 73 -4.10 8.26 18.46
N ASN A 74 -3.80 9.35 17.75
CA ASN A 74 -3.43 10.62 18.37
C ASN A 74 -4.61 11.23 19.16
N ALA A 75 -5.86 11.09 18.67
CA ALA A 75 -7.05 11.61 19.32
C ALA A 75 -7.47 10.83 20.58
N LEU A 76 -7.15 9.53 20.64
CA LEU A 76 -7.43 8.69 21.81
C LEU A 76 -6.43 8.91 22.95
N GLY A 77 -5.22 9.41 22.65
CA GLY A 77 -4.18 9.67 23.65
C GLY A 77 -3.58 8.39 24.23
N ASP A 78 -2.56 8.50 25.09
CA ASP A 78 -1.79 7.35 25.59
C ASP A 78 -2.50 6.53 26.68
N ASP A 79 -3.55 7.08 27.29
CA ASP A 79 -4.29 6.45 28.40
C ASP A 79 -5.21 5.30 27.97
N VAL A 80 -5.49 5.18 26.67
CA VAL A 80 -6.35 4.12 26.10
C VAL A 80 -5.50 2.92 25.70
N SER A 81 -6.00 1.70 25.97
CA SER A 81 -5.28 0.46 25.68
C SER A 81 -4.98 0.30 24.18
N PRO A 82 -3.84 -0.31 23.82
CA PRO A 82 -3.50 -0.58 22.42
C PRO A 82 -4.58 -1.35 21.66
N GLU A 83 -5.23 -2.32 22.32
CA GLU A 83 -6.29 -3.14 21.76
C GLU A 83 -7.51 -2.29 21.39
N ALA A 84 -7.92 -1.37 22.27
CA ALA A 84 -9.04 -0.47 22.00
C ALA A 84 -8.72 0.55 20.89
N LYS A 85 -7.48 1.02 20.81
CA LYS A 85 -7.00 1.87 19.70
C LYS A 85 -7.05 1.12 18.37
N VAL A 86 -6.61 -0.14 18.35
CA VAL A 86 -6.63 -0.99 17.16
C VAL A 86 -8.06 -1.29 16.72
N ALA A 87 -8.92 -1.74 17.64
CA ALA A 87 -10.32 -2.03 17.37
C ALA A 87 -11.06 -0.78 16.85
N THR A 88 -10.91 0.36 17.52
CA THR A 88 -11.50 1.64 17.08
C THR A 88 -11.00 2.02 15.69
N THR A 89 -9.70 1.87 15.42
CA THR A 89 -9.11 2.21 14.12
C THR A 89 -9.64 1.32 13.00
N ILE A 90 -9.61 0.00 13.16
CA ILE A 90 -10.05 -0.95 12.14
C ILE A 90 -11.54 -0.78 11.84
N VAL A 91 -12.38 -0.66 12.86
CA VAL A 91 -13.82 -0.44 12.68
C VAL A 91 -14.09 0.88 11.98
N THR A 92 -13.41 1.97 12.39
CA THR A 92 -13.60 3.27 11.74
C THR A 92 -13.14 3.25 10.28
N ILE A 93 -12.00 2.62 9.98
CA ILE A 93 -11.50 2.42 8.62
C ILE A 93 -12.49 1.59 7.80
N GLY A 94 -13.04 0.51 8.35
CA GLY A 94 -14.04 -0.32 7.69
C GLY A 94 -15.31 0.47 7.32
N VAL A 95 -15.85 1.23 8.26
CA VAL A 95 -17.02 2.11 8.03
C VAL A 95 -16.70 3.19 7.00
N ALA A 96 -15.54 3.84 7.11
CA ALA A 96 -15.09 4.87 6.18
C ALA A 96 -14.85 4.34 4.76
N THR A 97 -14.37 3.10 4.62
CA THR A 97 -14.15 2.44 3.33
C THR A 97 -15.49 2.13 2.66
N ALA A 98 -16.43 1.56 3.42
CA ALA A 98 -17.77 1.25 2.91
C ALA A 98 -18.51 2.53 2.48
N SER A 99 -18.46 3.59 3.30
CA SER A 99 -19.09 4.87 2.95
C SER A 99 -18.39 5.58 1.79
N LEU A 100 -17.07 5.49 1.69
CA LEU A 100 -16.29 6.00 0.56
C LEU A 100 -16.73 5.34 -0.75
N GLY A 101 -16.87 4.01 -0.79
CA GLY A 101 -17.35 3.29 -1.96
C GLY A 101 -18.74 3.78 -2.41
N VAL A 102 -19.67 3.96 -1.47
CA VAL A 102 -20.99 4.55 -1.76
C VAL A 102 -20.85 5.97 -2.33
N CYS A 103 -20.00 6.81 -1.74
CA CYS A 103 -19.75 8.16 -2.22
C CYS A 103 -19.18 8.21 -3.64
N LEU A 104 -18.23 7.33 -3.97
CA LEU A 104 -17.65 7.26 -5.31
C LEU A 104 -18.69 6.85 -6.35
N VAL A 105 -19.52 5.84 -6.05
CA VAL A 105 -20.63 5.42 -6.94
C VAL A 105 -21.62 6.57 -7.16
N VAL A 106 -21.95 7.31 -6.09
CA VAL A 106 -22.81 8.50 -6.16
C VAL A 106 -22.17 9.59 -7.02
N MET A 107 -20.89 9.90 -6.80
CA MET A 107 -20.15 10.89 -7.59
C MET A 107 -20.08 10.51 -9.07
N GLY A 108 -19.80 9.25 -9.40
CA GLY A 108 -19.82 8.73 -10.77
C GLY A 108 -21.21 8.84 -11.39
N ARG A 109 -22.28 8.59 -10.63
CA ARG A 109 -23.67 8.75 -11.11
C ARG A 109 -24.02 10.20 -11.42
N PHE A 110 -23.55 11.15 -10.62
CA PHE A 110 -23.77 12.58 -10.85
C PHE A 110 -22.77 13.23 -11.81
N LYS A 111 -21.87 12.44 -12.42
CA LYS A 111 -20.81 12.91 -13.32
C LYS A 111 -19.85 13.90 -12.67
N LEU A 112 -19.64 13.78 -11.36
CA LEU A 112 -18.75 14.64 -10.59
C LEU A 112 -17.27 14.25 -10.77
N ALA A 113 -16.96 13.13 -11.43
CA ALA A 113 -15.58 12.76 -11.76
C ALA A 113 -14.87 13.83 -12.59
N ALA A 114 -15.64 14.54 -13.44
CA ALA A 114 -15.15 15.65 -14.24
C ALA A 114 -14.53 16.78 -13.39
N LEU A 115 -14.88 16.90 -12.11
CA LEU A 115 -14.25 17.87 -11.18
C LEU A 115 -12.76 17.57 -10.95
N ALA A 116 -12.35 16.30 -10.93
CA ALA A 116 -10.95 15.94 -10.77
C ALA A 116 -10.10 16.44 -11.95
N SER A 117 -10.66 16.46 -13.16
CA SER A 117 -10.00 16.98 -14.38
C SER A 117 -9.79 18.49 -14.37
N TYR A 118 -10.43 19.25 -13.48
CA TYR A 118 -10.25 20.70 -13.34
C TYR A 118 -9.13 21.09 -12.37
N LEU A 119 -8.44 20.12 -11.76
CA LEU A 119 -7.38 20.43 -10.81
C LEU A 119 -6.18 21.08 -11.50
N PRO A 120 -5.69 22.21 -10.97
CA PRO A 120 -4.48 22.81 -11.48
C PRO A 120 -3.30 21.84 -11.35
N MET A 121 -2.45 21.76 -12.39
CA MET A 121 -1.22 20.96 -12.38
C MET A 121 -0.35 21.16 -11.12
N PRO A 122 -0.21 22.38 -10.55
CA PRO A 122 0.51 22.57 -9.29
C PRO A 122 -0.08 21.79 -8.09
N VAL A 123 -1.40 21.60 -8.04
CA VAL A 123 -2.06 20.85 -6.95
C VAL A 123 -1.75 19.36 -7.07
N ILE A 124 -1.83 18.82 -8.30
CA ILE A 124 -1.46 17.43 -8.59
C ILE A 124 0.02 17.19 -8.26
N GLY A 125 0.89 18.11 -8.67
CA GLY A 125 2.33 18.04 -8.37
C GLY A 125 2.63 18.05 -6.86
N GLY A 126 1.95 18.91 -6.09
CA GLY A 126 2.08 18.94 -4.63
C GLY A 126 1.61 17.65 -3.96
N TYR A 127 0.47 17.10 -4.40
CA TYR A 127 -0.04 15.81 -3.93
C TYR A 127 0.96 14.67 -4.20
N LEU A 128 1.48 14.56 -5.43
CA LEU A 128 2.45 13.54 -5.79
C LEU A 128 3.78 13.69 -5.02
N ALA A 129 4.24 14.93 -4.79
CA ALA A 129 5.42 15.19 -3.97
C ALA A 129 5.22 14.73 -2.51
N PHE A 130 4.04 14.97 -1.94
CA PHE A 130 3.70 14.51 -0.59
C PHE A 130 3.68 12.97 -0.49
N ILE A 131 3.06 12.28 -1.46
CA ILE A 131 3.11 10.82 -1.55
C ILE A 131 4.56 10.32 -1.65
N GLY A 132 5.40 10.97 -2.46
CA GLY A 132 6.81 10.63 -2.59
C GLY A 132 7.58 10.71 -1.26
N VAL A 133 7.34 11.74 -0.44
CA VAL A 133 7.95 11.86 0.90
C VAL A 133 7.47 10.77 1.85
N ILE A 134 6.17 10.45 1.85
CA ILE A 134 5.64 9.37 2.69
C ILE A 134 6.22 8.01 2.26
N CYS A 135 6.30 7.74 0.96
CA CYS A 135 6.94 6.54 0.43
C CYS A 135 8.42 6.45 0.82
N LEU A 136 9.14 7.58 0.85
CA LEU A 136 10.52 7.62 1.31
C LEU A 136 10.62 7.24 2.80
N TYR A 137 9.78 7.84 3.66
CA TYR A 137 9.76 7.51 5.09
C TYR A 137 9.43 6.04 5.33
N ALA A 138 8.44 5.49 4.62
CA ALA A 138 8.11 4.08 4.73
C ALA A 138 9.21 3.16 4.19
N GLY A 139 9.89 3.53 3.11
CA GLY A 139 11.05 2.79 2.60
C GLY A 139 12.19 2.70 3.62
N LEU A 140 12.47 3.81 4.32
CA LEU A 140 13.45 3.85 5.41
C LEU A 140 12.98 3.04 6.63
N ALA A 141 11.71 3.15 6.99
CA ALA A 141 11.11 2.38 8.08
C ALA A 141 11.17 0.87 7.81
N LEU A 142 10.85 0.46 6.58
CA LEU A 142 10.94 -0.94 6.12
C LEU A 142 12.38 -1.45 6.13
N SER A 143 13.35 -0.62 5.75
CA SER A 143 14.75 -1.04 5.69
C SER A 143 15.38 -1.18 7.08
N THR A 144 14.93 -0.38 8.06
CA THR A 144 15.59 -0.29 9.38
C THR A 144 14.77 -0.87 10.52
N GLY A 145 13.49 -1.19 10.30
CA GLY A 145 12.56 -1.61 11.35
C GLY A 145 12.18 -0.47 12.32
N LEU A 146 12.59 0.77 12.03
CA LEU A 146 12.35 1.94 12.88
C LEU A 146 11.17 2.76 12.37
N VAL A 147 10.46 3.43 13.30
CA VAL A 147 9.35 4.30 12.94
C VAL A 147 9.88 5.65 12.43
N VAL A 148 9.66 5.93 11.15
CA VAL A 148 10.04 7.20 10.48
C VAL A 148 8.77 7.93 10.06
N ASN A 149 8.46 9.05 10.71
CA ASN A 149 7.23 9.82 10.45
C ASN A 149 7.49 11.31 10.16
N ASP A 150 8.72 11.78 10.36
CA ASP A 150 9.09 13.18 10.28
C ASP A 150 10.57 13.36 9.90
N PHE A 151 10.96 14.59 9.59
CA PHE A 151 12.32 14.88 9.14
C PHE A 151 13.38 14.62 10.23
N SER A 152 13.04 14.80 11.51
CA SER A 152 13.96 14.55 12.62
C SER A 152 14.18 13.05 12.81
N SER A 153 13.13 12.24 12.77
CA SER A 153 13.26 10.77 12.81
C SER A 153 14.04 10.24 11.60
N MET A 154 13.82 10.80 10.40
CA MET A 154 14.62 10.45 9.21
C MET A 154 16.12 10.73 9.41
N LEU A 155 16.47 11.91 9.91
CA LEU A 155 17.88 12.26 10.17
C LEU A 155 18.50 11.37 11.24
N HIS A 156 17.75 11.01 12.28
CA HIS A 156 18.23 10.08 13.31
C HIS A 156 18.57 8.72 12.70
N VAL A 157 17.70 8.17 11.84
CA VAL A 157 17.96 6.91 11.14
C VAL A 157 19.21 7.01 10.26
N LEU A 158 19.38 8.10 9.51
CA LEU A 158 20.53 8.29 8.61
C LEU A 158 21.84 8.63 9.34
N SER A 159 21.78 8.97 10.63
CA SER A 159 22.98 9.29 11.42
C SER A 159 23.74 8.05 11.90
N ASP A 160 23.06 6.91 11.98
CA ASP A 160 23.65 5.65 12.40
C ASP A 160 24.14 4.86 11.17
N ALA A 161 25.44 4.54 11.16
CA ALA A 161 26.08 3.80 10.07
C ALA A 161 25.45 2.42 9.85
N HIS A 162 24.95 1.77 10.91
CA HIS A 162 24.29 0.47 10.79
C HIS A 162 22.94 0.60 10.06
N ASN A 163 22.13 1.59 10.42
CA ASN A 163 20.86 1.87 9.74
C ASN A 163 21.06 2.27 8.27
N VAL A 164 22.09 3.08 7.98
CA VAL A 164 22.45 3.43 6.59
C VAL A 164 22.83 2.18 5.81
N LEU A 165 23.55 1.23 6.43
CA LEU A 165 23.92 -0.04 5.80
C LEU A 165 22.68 -0.89 5.48
N LEU A 166 21.70 -0.94 6.39
CA LEU A 166 20.43 -1.64 6.17
C LEU A 166 19.58 -1.02 5.04
N CYS A 167 19.72 0.28 4.77
CA CYS A 167 19.06 0.96 3.65
C CYS A 167 19.68 0.65 2.27
N VAL A 168 20.91 0.13 2.21
CA VAL A 168 21.63 -0.09 0.94
C VAL A 168 20.89 -1.06 0.01
N PRO A 169 20.44 -2.26 0.45
CA PRO A 169 19.68 -3.16 -0.43
C PRO A 169 18.38 -2.55 -0.92
N GLY A 170 17.68 -1.78 -0.08
CA GLY A 170 16.45 -1.07 -0.47
C GLY A 170 16.71 -0.05 -1.58
N PHE A 171 17.76 0.76 -1.43
CA PHE A 171 18.18 1.73 -2.44
C PHE A 171 18.62 1.06 -3.75
N LEU A 172 19.47 0.02 -3.67
CA LEU A 172 19.92 -0.74 -4.84
C LEU A 172 18.75 -1.44 -5.55
N GLY A 173 17.80 -1.98 -4.78
CA GLY A 173 16.57 -2.56 -5.31
C GLY A 173 15.74 -1.51 -6.05
N GLY A 174 15.49 -0.37 -5.43
CA GLY A 174 14.77 0.75 -6.06
C GLY A 174 15.46 1.26 -7.33
N ALA A 175 16.77 1.44 -7.31
CA ALA A 175 17.56 1.83 -8.48
C ALA A 175 17.48 0.77 -9.59
N THR A 176 17.57 -0.51 -9.24
CA THR A 176 17.44 -1.63 -10.20
C THR A 176 16.05 -1.62 -10.85
N LEU A 177 14.98 -1.47 -10.06
CA LEU A 177 13.62 -1.40 -10.59
C LEU A 177 13.43 -0.18 -11.50
N LEU A 178 14.01 0.97 -11.14
CA LEU A 178 13.95 2.16 -11.97
C LEU A 178 14.66 1.96 -13.31
N LEU A 179 15.88 1.42 -13.30
CA LEU A 179 16.62 1.11 -14.53
C LEU A 179 15.88 0.08 -15.39
N VAL A 180 15.33 -0.98 -14.77
CA VAL A 180 14.56 -1.98 -15.49
C VAL A 180 13.30 -1.35 -16.12
N SER A 181 12.60 -0.49 -15.38
CA SER A 181 11.41 0.24 -15.86
C SER A 181 11.72 1.14 -17.06
N GLN A 182 12.87 1.81 -17.04
CA GLN A 182 13.26 2.77 -18.08
C GLN A 182 13.83 2.10 -19.34
N ASN A 183 14.47 0.93 -19.19
CA ASN A 183 15.22 0.29 -20.28
C ASN A 183 14.50 -0.90 -20.92
N PHE A 184 13.47 -1.47 -20.28
CA PHE A 184 12.77 -2.65 -20.79
C PHE A 184 11.27 -2.38 -20.97
N GLU A 185 10.80 -2.50 -22.21
CA GLU A 185 9.38 -2.38 -22.55
C GLU A 185 8.58 -3.67 -22.26
N ASN A 186 9.27 -4.75 -21.89
CA ASN A 186 8.63 -6.04 -21.63
C ASN A 186 7.76 -5.96 -20.35
N PRO A 187 6.44 -6.24 -20.43
CA PRO A 187 5.54 -6.21 -19.28
C PRO A 187 5.97 -7.11 -18.11
N PHE A 188 6.80 -8.14 -18.34
CA PHE A 188 7.28 -9.07 -17.32
C PHE A 188 8.59 -8.65 -16.65
N ALA A 189 9.29 -7.64 -17.18
CA ALA A 189 10.64 -7.27 -16.71
C ALA A 189 10.64 -6.84 -15.24
N LEU A 190 9.70 -5.97 -14.84
CA LEU A 190 9.57 -5.50 -13.46
C LEU A 190 9.23 -6.63 -12.48
N SER A 191 8.30 -7.52 -12.85
CA SER A 191 7.93 -8.65 -11.97
C SER A 191 9.07 -9.64 -11.81
N THR A 192 9.86 -9.87 -12.87
CA THR A 192 11.05 -10.71 -12.80
C THR A 192 12.10 -10.09 -11.90
N ALA A 193 12.34 -8.78 -12.00
CA ALA A 193 13.27 -8.07 -11.12
C ALA A 193 12.87 -8.20 -9.64
N ILE A 194 11.59 -7.99 -9.31
CA ILE A 194 11.06 -8.17 -7.94
C ILE A 194 11.28 -9.60 -7.45
N MET A 195 11.03 -10.61 -8.28
CA MET A 195 11.17 -12.02 -7.88
C MET A 195 12.64 -12.45 -7.72
N VAL A 196 13.56 -11.85 -8.48
CA VAL A 196 15.00 -12.13 -8.39
C VAL A 196 15.62 -11.54 -7.12
N MET A 197 15.09 -10.43 -6.59
CA MET A 197 15.65 -9.76 -5.41
C MET A 197 15.75 -10.67 -4.17
N PRO A 198 14.69 -11.37 -3.71
CA PRO A 198 14.80 -12.32 -2.61
C PRO A 198 15.78 -13.45 -2.90
N VAL A 199 15.82 -13.96 -4.13
CA VAL A 199 16.75 -15.04 -4.53
C VAL A 199 18.19 -14.58 -4.37
N VAL A 200 18.52 -13.37 -4.86
CA VAL A 200 19.85 -12.77 -4.71
C VAL A 200 20.19 -12.57 -3.23
N PHE A 201 19.23 -12.09 -2.43
CA PHE A 201 19.42 -11.91 -0.99
C PHE A 201 19.80 -13.23 -0.29
N PHE A 202 19.03 -14.30 -0.50
CA PHE A 202 19.35 -15.61 0.11
C PHE A 202 20.65 -16.22 -0.42
N LEU A 203 21.00 -15.97 -1.68
CA LEU A 203 22.31 -16.38 -2.22
C LEU A 203 23.47 -15.64 -1.54
N VAL A 204 23.32 -14.34 -1.28
CA VAL A 204 24.33 -13.55 -0.54
C VAL A 204 24.51 -14.09 0.88
N LEU A 205 23.42 -14.41 1.58
CA LEU A 205 23.51 -15.04 2.91
C LEU A 205 24.22 -16.40 2.86
N ALA A 206 23.89 -17.23 1.87
CA ALA A 206 24.49 -18.55 1.70
C ALA A 206 26.01 -18.48 1.39
N VAL A 207 26.42 -17.57 0.50
CA VAL A 207 27.84 -17.35 0.16
C VAL A 207 28.60 -16.72 1.33
N GLY A 208 27.96 -15.82 2.07
CA GLY A 208 28.52 -15.19 3.26
C GLY A 208 28.56 -16.10 4.49
N SER A 209 28.00 -17.31 4.41
CA SER A 209 27.81 -18.23 5.55
C SER A 209 27.09 -17.58 6.74
N VAL A 210 26.26 -16.58 6.48
CA VAL A 210 25.48 -15.87 7.49
C VAL A 210 24.21 -16.67 7.76
N SER A 211 23.99 -17.04 9.01
CA SER A 211 22.78 -17.76 9.39
C SER A 211 21.53 -16.87 9.33
N LEU A 212 20.34 -17.45 9.15
CA LEU A 212 19.10 -16.67 9.17
C LEU A 212 18.84 -16.01 10.52
N ASP A 213 19.27 -16.64 11.62
CA ASP A 213 19.12 -16.08 12.95
C ASP A 213 20.05 -14.88 13.15
N GLU A 214 21.30 -14.97 12.69
CA GLU A 214 22.22 -13.82 12.65
C GLU A 214 21.71 -12.69 11.74
N ALA A 215 21.09 -13.03 10.61
CA ALA A 215 20.46 -12.03 9.74
C ALA A 215 19.30 -11.31 10.45
N ARG A 216 18.54 -12.01 11.30
CA ARG A 216 17.47 -11.41 12.12
C ARG A 216 18.02 -10.52 13.23
N ASP A 217 19.04 -11.00 13.95
CA ASP A 217 19.66 -10.26 15.05
C ASP A 217 20.29 -8.94 14.58
N ASN A 218 20.75 -8.90 13.33
CA ASN A 218 21.31 -7.72 12.68
C ASN A 218 20.29 -6.88 11.88
N GLY A 219 18.99 -7.18 11.96
CA GLY A 219 17.93 -6.38 11.33
C GLY A 219 17.78 -6.54 9.81
N TRP A 220 18.42 -7.54 9.19
CA TRP A 220 18.26 -7.82 7.75
C TRP A 220 16.98 -8.58 7.40
N VAL A 221 16.43 -9.31 8.37
CA VAL A 221 15.19 -10.08 8.24
C VAL A 221 14.37 -9.87 9.51
N ASP A 222 13.07 -9.65 9.36
CA ASP A 222 12.20 -9.55 10.53
C ASP A 222 12.27 -10.80 11.41
N PRO A 223 12.14 -10.66 12.74
CA PRO A 223 12.07 -11.80 13.64
C PRO A 223 10.90 -12.70 13.27
N VAL A 224 10.99 -13.99 13.61
CA VAL A 224 9.88 -14.92 13.42
C VAL A 224 8.75 -14.50 14.35
N VAL A 225 7.70 -13.91 13.79
CA VAL A 225 6.45 -13.65 14.52
C VAL A 225 5.46 -14.75 14.16
N GLU A 226 4.67 -15.21 15.14
CA GLU A 226 3.59 -16.14 14.86
C GLU A 226 2.61 -15.54 13.85
N THR A 227 2.32 -16.29 12.79
CA THR A 227 1.38 -15.84 11.77
C THR A 227 -0.02 -15.70 12.38
N ALA A 228 -0.56 -14.48 12.39
CA ALA A 228 -1.91 -14.22 12.93
C ALA A 228 -2.97 -15.15 12.31
N SER A 229 -3.69 -15.87 13.14
CA SER A 229 -4.79 -16.75 12.77
C SER A 229 -6.02 -15.95 12.31
N VAL A 230 -6.93 -16.60 11.58
CA VAL A 230 -8.19 -15.97 11.16
C VAL A 230 -9.03 -15.55 12.38
N THR A 231 -8.95 -16.31 13.48
CA THR A 231 -9.65 -15.98 14.72
C THR A 231 -9.10 -14.71 15.37
N GLU A 232 -7.77 -14.53 15.38
CA GLU A 232 -7.17 -13.29 15.85
C GLU A 232 -7.54 -12.11 14.97
N LEU A 233 -7.59 -12.29 13.64
CA LEU A 233 -8.07 -11.26 12.71
C LEU A 233 -9.51 -10.84 13.01
N LEU A 234 -10.40 -11.78 13.32
CA LEU A 234 -11.78 -11.48 13.73
C LEU A 234 -11.84 -10.87 15.13
N GLY A 235 -10.95 -11.27 16.04
CA GLY A 235 -10.82 -10.69 17.38
C GLY A 235 -10.40 -9.22 17.37
N LEU A 236 -9.77 -8.73 16.29
CA LEU A 236 -9.50 -7.31 16.11
C LEU A 236 -10.79 -6.48 15.93
N PHE A 237 -11.89 -7.09 15.52
CA PHE A 237 -13.21 -6.45 15.37
C PHE A 237 -14.02 -6.57 16.67
N ASP A 238 -13.45 -6.11 17.78
CA ASP A 238 -14.15 -6.06 19.06
C ASP A 238 -14.94 -4.74 19.18
N PHE A 239 -16.26 -4.82 18.96
CA PHE A 239 -17.15 -3.67 19.01
C PHE A 239 -17.34 -3.09 20.42
N ASP A 240 -17.05 -3.86 21.47
CA ASP A 240 -17.18 -3.42 22.86
C ASP A 240 -16.02 -2.48 23.25
N LEU A 241 -14.86 -2.65 22.61
CA LEU A 241 -13.68 -1.80 22.78
C LEU A 241 -13.69 -0.54 21.90
N VAL A 242 -14.68 -0.37 21.03
CA VAL A 242 -14.74 0.76 20.08
C VAL A 242 -15.18 2.03 20.80
N HIS A 243 -14.34 3.07 20.70
CA HIS A 243 -14.69 4.41 21.12
C HIS A 243 -15.51 5.14 20.04
N TRP A 244 -16.83 4.88 20.02
CA TRP A 244 -17.77 5.43 19.03
C TRP A 244 -17.77 6.97 18.94
N GLU A 245 -17.41 7.66 20.02
CA GLU A 245 -17.30 9.12 20.05
C GLU A 245 -16.19 9.67 19.13
N GLN A 246 -15.22 8.85 18.74
CA GLN A 246 -14.13 9.28 17.86
C GLN A 246 -14.54 9.23 16.38
N ILE A 247 -15.49 8.39 16.00
CA ILE A 247 -15.89 8.21 14.59
C ILE A 247 -16.42 9.52 13.98
N PRO A 248 -17.36 10.26 14.59
CA PRO A 248 -17.85 11.51 14.02
C PRO A 248 -16.78 12.60 13.92
N LYS A 249 -15.74 12.56 14.76
CA LYS A 249 -14.64 13.54 14.73
C LYS A 249 -13.75 13.36 13.50
N GLN A 250 -13.79 12.18 12.86
CA GLN A 250 -13.02 11.90 11.64
C GLN A 250 -13.69 12.39 10.36
N VAL A 251 -14.90 12.98 10.42
CA VAL A 251 -15.66 13.38 9.21
C VAL A 251 -14.88 14.34 8.31
N VAL A 252 -14.12 15.29 8.89
CA VAL A 252 -13.33 16.24 8.10
C VAL A 252 -12.19 15.53 7.36
N THR A 253 -11.45 14.67 8.07
CA THR A 253 -10.40 13.83 7.47
C THR A 253 -10.99 12.94 6.38
N TRP A 254 -12.14 12.31 6.66
CA TRP A 254 -12.89 11.46 5.73
C TRP A 254 -13.29 12.19 4.44
N LEU A 255 -13.88 13.38 4.53
CA LEU A 255 -14.21 14.19 3.36
C LEU A 255 -12.98 14.54 2.52
N GLY A 256 -11.85 14.85 3.18
CA GLY A 256 -10.58 15.08 2.52
C GLY A 256 -10.09 13.84 1.74
N MET A 257 -10.22 12.65 2.31
CA MET A 257 -9.82 11.42 1.61
C MET A 257 -10.78 11.08 0.48
N VAL A 258 -12.10 11.25 0.63
CA VAL A 258 -13.06 11.07 -0.49
C VAL A 258 -12.62 11.88 -1.71
N PHE A 259 -12.21 13.12 -1.49
CA PHE A 259 -11.70 13.98 -2.54
C PHE A 259 -10.38 13.45 -3.13
N ILE A 260 -9.40 13.11 -2.30
CA ILE A 260 -8.09 12.59 -2.75
C ILE A 260 -8.24 11.27 -3.52
N VAL A 261 -9.11 10.34 -3.05
CA VAL A 261 -9.39 9.06 -3.71
C VAL A 261 -10.00 9.30 -5.09
N ALA A 262 -10.99 10.19 -5.18
CA ALA A 262 -11.62 10.51 -6.46
C ALA A 262 -10.61 11.10 -7.46
N ILE A 263 -9.65 11.91 -6.98
CA ILE A 263 -8.58 12.47 -7.80
C ILE A 263 -7.61 11.39 -8.25
N SER A 264 -7.10 10.56 -7.33
CA SER A 264 -6.12 9.53 -7.71
C SER A 264 -6.73 8.57 -8.72
N SER A 265 -7.97 8.12 -8.48
CA SER A 265 -8.70 7.26 -9.42
C SER A 265 -8.90 7.93 -10.78
N SER A 266 -9.18 9.25 -10.82
CA SER A 266 -9.29 9.96 -12.10
C SER A 266 -7.94 10.10 -12.82
N LEU A 267 -6.84 10.29 -12.09
CA LEU A 267 -5.49 10.32 -12.65
C LEU A 267 -5.08 8.95 -13.20
N ASP A 268 -5.47 7.86 -12.52
CA ASP A 268 -5.24 6.49 -12.99
C ASP A 268 -5.97 6.25 -14.31
N VAL A 269 -7.24 6.68 -14.42
CA VAL A 269 -7.98 6.58 -15.69
C VAL A 269 -7.31 7.39 -16.79
N VAL A 270 -6.89 8.64 -16.52
CA VAL A 270 -6.17 9.46 -17.50
C VAL A 270 -4.85 8.83 -17.92
N ALA A 271 -4.11 8.22 -17.00
CA ALA A 271 -2.88 7.51 -17.31
C ALA A 271 -3.15 6.31 -18.25
N ILE A 272 -4.23 5.56 -18.00
CA ILE A 272 -4.67 4.45 -18.87
C ILE A 272 -5.13 4.99 -20.24
N GLU A 273 -5.83 6.12 -20.31
CA GLU A 273 -6.22 6.75 -21.58
C GLU A 273 -5.02 7.11 -22.46
N ILE A 274 -3.95 7.62 -21.83
CA ILE A 274 -2.70 7.98 -22.51
C ILE A 274 -2.02 6.71 -23.06
N ASP A 275 -1.98 5.64 -22.27
CA ASP A 275 -1.35 4.37 -22.66
C ASP A 275 -2.15 3.61 -23.74
N MET A 276 -3.47 3.56 -23.61
CA MET A 276 -4.37 2.93 -24.58
C MET A 276 -4.55 3.75 -25.87
N GLY A 277 -4.24 5.05 -25.85
CA GLY A 277 -4.49 5.97 -26.96
C GLY A 277 -5.98 6.20 -27.27
N SER A 278 -6.88 5.83 -26.34
CA SER A 278 -8.33 5.93 -26.49
C SER A 278 -8.97 6.54 -25.24
N LYS A 279 -10.02 7.35 -25.43
CA LYS A 279 -10.74 7.98 -24.31
C LYS A 279 -11.59 6.96 -23.55
N LEU A 280 -11.50 6.99 -22.22
CA LEU A 280 -12.29 6.22 -21.28
C LEU A 280 -13.30 7.15 -20.58
N ASP A 281 -14.51 6.66 -20.31
CA ASP A 281 -15.46 7.44 -19.53
C ASP A 281 -15.15 7.29 -18.03
N ILE A 282 -14.46 8.28 -17.46
CA ILE A 282 -14.12 8.32 -16.03
C ILE A 282 -15.36 8.07 -15.13
N ASN A 283 -16.55 8.52 -15.55
CA ASN A 283 -17.77 8.34 -14.76
C ASN A 283 -18.35 6.92 -14.84
N HIS A 284 -17.99 6.16 -15.86
CA HIS A 284 -18.26 4.73 -15.94
C HIS A 284 -17.32 3.96 -15.01
N GLU A 285 -16.02 4.31 -15.04
CA GLU A 285 -15.02 3.66 -14.19
C GLU A 285 -15.26 3.89 -12.70
N LEU A 286 -15.68 5.09 -12.27
CA LEU A 286 -16.02 5.34 -10.84
C LEU A 286 -17.24 4.56 -10.31
N LYS A 287 -18.04 3.94 -11.18
CA LYS A 287 -19.22 3.15 -10.77
C LYS A 287 -18.91 1.66 -10.64
N THR A 288 -17.77 1.23 -11.19
CA THR A 288 -17.37 -0.18 -11.28
C THR A 288 -16.48 -0.52 -10.10
#